data_AF-A0A2D4NT08-F1
#
_entry.id   AF-A0A2D4NT08-F1
#
_cell.length_a   1.000
_cell.length_b   1.000
_cell.length_c   1.000
_cell.angle_alpha   90.00
_cell.angle_beta   90.00
_cell.angle_gamma   90.00
#
_symmetry.space_group_name_H-M   'P 1'
#
loop_
_entity.id
_entity.type
_entity.pdbx_description
1 polymer ?
#
loop_
_entity_poly.entity_id
_entity_poly.type
_entity_poly.pdbx_seq_one_letter_code
_entity_poly.pdbx_strand_id
1 'polypeptide(L)'
;HADVKKSAQKALDPRKEPLTRLKHLRALMDAVDGSELKQFFEINYSQIYLIFYESFVTLETSLKQKGNKSQREELDSIIFLYERILQLLPEIIFCRWHFHSIGSKKKKLLHTGNCLKIRCEGIRLFLLWLQALQTNCAEEQLLIFACLVPGFPAVVSSKGPCTLDTLISPPSSLPNGKIYPEDITPLLPHAIGEKIEDPTCYFLQILLKYMVIQATKVEWKNKENLNTGFKFLFALFRKYYLPHLFPSFIKLTNLYNPVLGFPGLCPKSVYVSTNYDGGNVYSTKIPYLDARVTFIKWLINFFLEKKYLTAAQTF
;
A
#
# COMPACT_ATOMS: atom_id res chain seq x y z
N HIS A 1 33.97 8.12 -7.39
CA HIS A 1 33.74 7.44 -8.68
C HIS A 1 34.34 6.02 -8.79
N ALA A 2 35.62 5.77 -8.45
CA ALA A 2 36.21 4.43 -8.59
C ALA A 2 35.52 3.36 -7.71
N ASP A 3 35.23 3.68 -6.44
CA ASP A 3 34.56 2.75 -5.51
C ASP A 3 33.10 2.47 -5.90
N VAL A 4 32.40 3.47 -6.44
CA VAL A 4 31.03 3.31 -6.97
C VAL A 4 31.01 2.34 -8.13
N LYS A 5 31.93 2.49 -9.10
CA LYS A 5 32.05 1.58 -10.26
C LYS A 5 32.36 0.15 -9.83
N LYS A 6 33.22 -0.02 -8.82
CA LYS A 6 33.55 -1.33 -8.24
C LYS A 6 32.33 -1.95 -7.54
N SER A 7 31.56 -1.17 -6.79
CA SER A 7 30.32 -1.64 -6.15
C SER A 7 29.27 -2.02 -7.18
N ALA A 8 29.09 -1.24 -8.25
CA ALA A 8 28.20 -1.57 -9.36
C ALA A 8 28.57 -2.92 -9.99
N GLN A 9 29.85 -3.12 -10.31
CA GLN A 9 30.33 -4.37 -10.90
C GLN A 9 30.09 -5.56 -9.97
N LYS A 10 30.34 -5.41 -8.66
CA LYS A 10 30.10 -6.48 -7.68
C LYS A 10 28.63 -6.77 -7.45
N ALA A 11 27.76 -5.76 -7.52
CA ALA A 11 26.32 -5.93 -7.40
C ALA A 11 25.76 -6.73 -8.58
N LEU A 12 26.30 -6.50 -9.79
CA LEU A 12 25.83 -7.16 -11.01
C LEU A 12 26.54 -8.49 -11.32
N ASP A 13 27.58 -8.88 -10.56
CA ASP A 13 28.30 -10.13 -10.78
C ASP A 13 27.45 -11.36 -10.38
N PRO A 14 27.01 -12.20 -11.35
CA PRO A 14 26.15 -13.35 -11.06
C PRO A 14 26.86 -14.47 -10.29
N ARG A 15 28.20 -14.43 -10.19
CA ARG A 15 29.00 -15.39 -9.42
C ARG A 15 28.96 -15.10 -7.91
N LYS A 16 28.40 -13.97 -7.50
CA LYS A 16 28.27 -13.57 -6.10
C LYS A 16 26.92 -14.00 -5.55
N GLU A 17 26.92 -14.41 -4.29
CA GLU A 17 25.70 -14.73 -3.54
C GLU A 17 24.69 -13.55 -3.56
N PRO A 18 23.37 -13.82 -3.64
CA PRO A 18 22.33 -12.77 -3.72
C PRO A 18 22.46 -11.71 -2.62
N LEU A 19 22.71 -12.13 -1.38
CA LEU A 19 22.89 -11.23 -0.25
C LEU A 19 24.13 -10.34 -0.37
N THR A 20 25.21 -10.85 -0.96
CA THR A 20 26.42 -10.05 -1.20
C THR A 20 26.14 -9.00 -2.28
N ARG A 21 25.42 -9.38 -3.33
CA ARG A 21 24.99 -8.46 -4.39
C ARG A 21 24.06 -7.38 -3.85
N LEU A 22 23.11 -7.75 -2.99
CA LEU A 22 22.21 -6.83 -2.29
C LEU A 22 22.98 -5.79 -1.46
N LYS A 23 23.99 -6.23 -0.68
CA LYS A 23 24.84 -5.31 0.10
C LYS A 23 25.60 -4.31 -0.78
N HIS A 24 26.14 -4.75 -1.90
CA HIS A 24 26.81 -3.85 -2.85
C HIS A 24 25.83 -2.89 -3.54
N LEU A 25 24.63 -3.36 -3.86
CA LEU A 25 23.58 -2.51 -4.43
C LEU A 25 23.11 -1.47 -3.41
N ARG A 26 23.02 -1.84 -2.13
CA ARG A 26 22.72 -0.90 -1.03
C ARG A 26 23.77 0.20 -0.93
N ALA A 27 25.04 -0.17 -0.88
CA ALA A 27 26.14 0.80 -0.85
C ALA A 27 26.13 1.73 -2.08
N LEU A 28 25.75 1.21 -3.26
CA LEU A 28 25.60 2.02 -4.47
C LEU A 28 24.44 3.01 -4.35
N MET A 29 23.28 2.58 -3.84
CA MET A 29 22.12 3.45 -3.63
C MET A 29 22.39 4.57 -2.62
N ASP A 30 23.23 4.32 -1.62
CA ASP A 30 23.61 5.33 -0.62
C ASP A 30 24.70 6.29 -1.12
N ALA A 31 25.39 5.97 -2.22
CA ALA A 31 26.55 6.73 -2.73
C ALA A 31 26.31 7.47 -4.07
N VAL A 32 25.18 7.24 -4.74
CA VAL A 32 24.89 7.76 -6.09
C VAL A 32 23.65 8.65 -6.08
N ASP A 33 23.73 9.77 -6.78
CA ASP A 33 22.63 10.73 -6.90
C ASP A 33 21.44 10.17 -7.70
N GLY A 34 20.23 10.70 -7.45
CA GLY A 34 18.98 10.15 -7.96
C GLY A 34 18.93 9.92 -9.49
N SER A 35 19.45 10.84 -10.30
CA SER A 35 19.40 10.69 -11.77
C SER A 35 20.34 9.61 -12.30
N GLU A 36 21.57 9.53 -11.80
CA GLU A 36 22.53 8.47 -12.18
C GLU A 36 22.04 7.11 -11.65
N LEU A 37 21.50 7.10 -10.43
CA LEU A 37 20.92 5.90 -9.84
C LEU A 37 19.73 5.39 -10.65
N LYS A 38 18.82 6.28 -11.07
CA LYS A 38 17.70 5.93 -11.92
C LYS A 38 18.17 5.32 -13.25
N GLN A 39 19.13 5.95 -13.91
CA GLN A 39 19.70 5.42 -15.16
C GLN A 39 20.33 4.03 -14.94
N PHE A 40 21.05 3.82 -13.84
CA PHE A 40 21.61 2.52 -13.49
C PHE A 40 20.52 1.45 -13.31
N PHE A 41 19.42 1.79 -12.64
CA PHE A 41 18.26 0.90 -12.49
C PHE A 41 17.60 0.59 -13.83
N GLU A 42 17.41 1.59 -14.69
CA GLU A 42 16.80 1.43 -16.02
C GLU A 42 17.63 0.54 -16.96
N ILE A 43 18.96 0.56 -16.85
CA ILE A 43 19.83 -0.29 -17.66
C ILE A 43 19.82 -1.73 -17.12
N ASN A 44 19.77 -1.91 -15.80
CA ASN A 44 20.01 -3.20 -15.14
C ASN A 44 18.74 -3.79 -14.48
N TYR A 45 17.55 -3.33 -14.86
CA TYR A 45 16.27 -3.62 -14.21
C TYR A 45 16.04 -5.12 -13.97
N SER A 46 16.29 -5.97 -14.98
CA SER A 46 16.12 -7.43 -14.87
C SER A 46 17.07 -8.05 -13.84
N GLN A 47 18.34 -7.65 -13.82
CA GLN A 47 19.34 -8.19 -12.89
C GLN A 47 19.06 -7.72 -11.46
N ILE A 48 18.67 -6.46 -11.29
CA ILE A 48 18.30 -5.89 -9.99
C ILE A 48 17.05 -6.59 -9.44
N TYR A 49 16.04 -6.84 -10.27
CA TYR A 49 14.86 -7.59 -9.85
C TYR A 49 15.20 -9.03 -9.47
N LEU A 50 16.12 -9.68 -10.19
CA LEU A 50 16.59 -11.02 -9.84
C LEU A 50 17.24 -11.05 -8.46
N ILE A 51 18.12 -10.08 -8.14
CA ILE A 51 18.72 -9.94 -6.80
C ILE A 51 17.64 -9.81 -5.72
N PHE A 52 16.66 -8.94 -5.95
CA PHE A 52 15.51 -8.79 -5.05
C PHE A 52 14.75 -10.10 -4.88
N TYR A 53 14.41 -10.75 -5.98
CA TYR A 53 13.58 -11.95 -5.99
C TYR A 53 14.27 -13.11 -5.25
N GLU A 54 15.53 -13.39 -5.57
CA GLU A 54 16.33 -14.44 -4.93
C GLU A 54 16.48 -14.16 -3.43
N SER A 55 16.89 -12.94 -3.06
CA SER A 55 17.05 -12.55 -1.64
C SER A 55 15.73 -12.70 -0.87
N PHE A 56 14.61 -12.28 -1.46
CA PHE A 56 13.29 -12.41 -0.82
C PHE A 56 12.91 -13.87 -0.63
N VAL A 57 13.07 -14.72 -1.65
CA VAL A 57 12.72 -16.14 -1.57
C VAL A 57 13.57 -16.86 -0.52
N THR A 58 14.89 -16.62 -0.53
CA THR A 58 15.80 -17.18 0.48
C THR A 58 15.37 -16.77 1.89
N LEU A 59 15.14 -15.47 2.12
CA LEU A 59 14.71 -14.99 3.43
C LEU A 59 13.36 -15.58 3.84
N GLU A 60 12.37 -15.60 2.92
CA GLU A 60 11.04 -16.14 3.17
C GLU A 60 11.08 -17.60 3.65
N THR A 61 11.91 -18.44 3.02
CA THR A 61 12.07 -19.83 3.46
C THR A 61 12.65 -19.93 4.88
N SER A 62 13.53 -19.01 5.26
CA SER A 62 14.17 -18.98 6.59
C SER A 62 13.29 -18.38 7.70
N LEU A 63 12.32 -17.52 7.36
CA LEU A 63 11.48 -16.80 8.32
C LEU A 63 10.37 -17.65 8.94
N LYS A 64 10.11 -18.85 8.41
CA LYS A 64 9.08 -19.79 8.90
C LYS A 64 9.25 -20.20 10.38
N GLN A 65 10.36 -19.86 11.06
CA GLN A 65 10.70 -20.27 12.44
C GLN A 65 10.79 -19.14 13.49
N LYS A 66 10.05 -18.02 13.37
CA LYS A 66 10.15 -16.80 14.20
C LYS A 66 11.49 -16.08 13.96
N GLY A 67 11.44 -15.06 13.11
CA GLY A 67 12.63 -14.34 12.63
C GLY A 67 13.46 -13.69 13.74
N ASN A 68 14.77 -13.97 13.74
CA ASN A 68 15.77 -13.37 14.61
C ASN A 68 16.09 -11.90 14.20
N LYS A 69 16.91 -11.20 14.99
CA LYS A 69 17.27 -9.79 14.72
C LYS A 69 17.92 -9.60 13.34
N SER A 70 18.86 -10.47 12.98
CA SER A 70 19.57 -10.44 11.69
C SER A 70 18.60 -10.59 10.51
N GLN A 71 17.67 -11.54 10.59
CA GLN A 71 16.68 -11.78 9.54
C GLN A 71 15.71 -10.59 9.36
N ARG A 72 15.43 -9.85 10.45
CA ARG A 72 14.61 -8.62 10.37
C ARG A 72 15.35 -7.48 9.67
N GLU A 73 16.65 -7.31 9.95
CA GLU A 73 17.50 -6.33 9.28
C GLU A 73 17.67 -6.66 7.78
N GLU A 74 17.79 -7.95 7.47
CA GLU A 74 17.80 -8.46 6.10
C GLU A 74 16.46 -8.20 5.38
N LEU A 75 15.32 -8.45 6.05
CA LEU A 75 14.01 -8.12 5.52
C LEU A 75 13.86 -6.64 5.21
N ASP A 76 14.27 -5.78 6.15
CA ASP A 76 14.23 -4.32 5.97
C ASP A 76 15.11 -3.90 4.77
N SER A 77 16.27 -4.54 4.57
CA SER A 77 17.14 -4.30 3.40
C SER A 77 16.50 -4.73 2.07
N ILE A 78 15.82 -5.88 2.05
CA ILE A 78 15.10 -6.38 0.86
C ILE A 78 13.89 -5.50 0.55
N ILE A 79 13.12 -5.11 1.57
CA ILE A 79 11.99 -4.16 1.44
C ILE A 79 12.47 -2.82 0.89
N PHE A 80 13.63 -2.34 1.33
CA PHE A 80 14.22 -1.12 0.78
C PHE A 80 14.57 -1.26 -0.70
N LEU A 81 15.23 -2.35 -1.12
CA LEU A 81 15.51 -2.57 -2.53
C LEU A 81 14.20 -2.63 -3.34
N TYR A 82 13.19 -3.30 -2.81
CA TYR A 82 11.89 -3.40 -3.47
C TYR A 82 11.22 -2.03 -3.64
N GLU A 83 11.29 -1.18 -2.61
CA GLU A 83 10.84 0.21 -2.71
C GLU A 83 11.56 0.96 -3.83
N ARG A 84 12.89 0.83 -3.94
CA ARG A 84 13.69 1.50 -4.96
C ARG A 84 13.36 1.04 -6.37
N ILE A 85 13.13 -0.27 -6.55
CA ILE A 85 12.62 -0.81 -7.83
C ILE A 85 11.30 -0.12 -8.21
N LEU A 86 10.36 -0.01 -7.28
CA LEU A 86 9.05 0.60 -7.55
C LEU A 86 9.12 2.12 -7.81
N GLN A 87 10.10 2.81 -7.21
CA GLN A 87 10.29 4.25 -7.38
C GLN A 87 11.00 4.61 -8.67
N LEU A 88 12.05 3.84 -9.02
CA LEU A 88 12.97 4.18 -10.11
C LEU A 88 12.56 3.57 -11.45
N LEU A 89 11.65 2.58 -11.47
CA LEU A 89 11.23 1.86 -12.67
C LEU A 89 9.73 1.97 -12.99
N PRO A 90 9.07 3.14 -12.84
CA PRO A 90 7.63 3.22 -13.01
C PRO A 90 7.16 2.97 -14.45
N GLU A 91 7.96 3.29 -15.46
CA GLU A 91 7.59 3.11 -16.87
C GLU A 91 7.43 1.64 -17.25
N ILE A 92 8.36 0.78 -16.83
CA ILE A 92 8.27 -0.65 -17.13
C ILE A 92 7.21 -1.33 -16.26
N ILE A 93 6.99 -0.84 -15.04
CA ILE A 93 5.90 -1.32 -14.17
C ILE A 93 4.55 -0.97 -14.79
N PHE A 94 4.39 0.23 -15.35
CA PHE A 94 3.20 0.64 -16.10
C PHE A 94 2.92 -0.34 -17.25
N CYS A 95 3.97 -0.79 -17.95
CA CYS A 95 3.90 -1.86 -18.98
C CYS A 95 3.71 -3.27 -18.41
N ARG A 96 3.38 -3.42 -17.12
CA ARG A 96 3.12 -4.69 -16.42
C ARG A 96 4.33 -5.63 -16.37
N TRP A 97 5.54 -5.09 -16.39
CA TRP A 97 6.76 -5.87 -16.15
C TRP A 97 6.74 -6.54 -14.77
N HIS A 98 7.04 -7.85 -14.73
CA HIS A 98 6.93 -8.71 -13.55
C HIS A 98 5.61 -8.60 -12.77
N PHE A 99 4.49 -8.23 -13.42
CA PHE A 99 3.21 -7.95 -12.78
C PHE A 99 2.75 -9.04 -11.81
N HIS A 100 2.78 -10.30 -12.22
CA HIS A 100 2.36 -11.43 -11.38
C HIS A 100 3.32 -11.69 -10.21
N SER A 101 4.63 -11.54 -10.43
CA SER A 101 5.65 -11.75 -9.40
C SER A 101 5.57 -10.66 -8.34
N ILE A 102 5.51 -9.39 -8.76
CA ILE A 102 5.31 -8.23 -7.88
C ILE A 102 3.99 -8.39 -7.11
N GLY A 103 2.90 -8.73 -7.79
CA GLY A 103 1.59 -8.98 -7.18
C GLY A 103 1.62 -10.08 -6.11
N SER A 104 2.32 -11.19 -6.36
CA SER A 104 2.52 -12.26 -5.38
C SER A 104 3.26 -11.76 -4.14
N LYS A 105 4.36 -11.01 -4.30
CA LYS A 105 5.09 -10.41 -3.17
C LYS A 105 4.24 -9.38 -2.40
N LYS A 106 3.35 -8.62 -3.07
CA LYS A 106 2.39 -7.74 -2.39
C LYS A 106 1.43 -8.51 -1.51
N LYS A 107 0.86 -9.60 -2.02
CA LYS A 107 -0.07 -10.44 -1.25
C LYS A 107 0.62 -11.04 -0.02
N LYS A 108 1.89 -11.49 -0.14
CA LYS A 108 2.72 -11.95 0.99
C LYS A 108 2.93 -10.86 2.06
N LEU A 109 3.17 -9.61 1.67
CA LEU A 109 3.32 -8.48 2.62
C LEU A 109 1.97 -8.06 3.26
N LEU A 110 0.88 -8.12 2.49
CA LEU A 110 -0.46 -7.70 2.93
C LEU A 110 -1.20 -8.75 3.76
N HIS A 111 -0.66 -9.98 3.84
CA HIS A 111 -1.28 -11.09 4.57
C HIS A 111 -1.71 -10.67 5.99
N THR A 112 -2.96 -10.94 6.35
CA THR A 112 -3.59 -10.46 7.59
C THR A 112 -2.93 -10.99 8.86
N GLY A 113 -2.35 -12.20 8.77
CA GLY A 113 -1.54 -12.82 9.84
C GLY A 113 -0.15 -12.21 10.05
N ASN A 114 0.31 -11.27 9.20
CA ASN A 114 1.57 -10.57 9.45
C ASN A 114 1.46 -9.61 10.65
N CYS A 115 2.57 -9.36 11.33
CA CYS A 115 2.68 -8.30 12.32
C CYS A 115 2.42 -6.91 11.69
N LEU A 116 2.04 -5.94 12.52
CA LEU A 116 1.57 -4.65 12.06
C LEU A 116 2.60 -3.88 11.23
N LYS A 117 3.88 -3.97 11.61
CA LYS A 117 4.98 -3.34 10.85
C LYS A 117 4.97 -3.80 9.39
N ILE A 118 4.88 -5.11 9.16
CA ILE A 118 4.90 -5.68 7.80
C ILE A 118 3.62 -5.34 7.04
N ARG A 119 2.45 -5.39 7.68
CA ARG A 119 1.19 -5.00 7.01
C ARG A 119 1.19 -3.53 6.59
N CYS A 120 1.70 -2.64 7.43
CA CYS A 120 1.83 -1.21 7.11
C CYS A 120 2.78 -0.99 5.93
N GLU A 121 3.94 -1.66 5.90
CA GLU A 121 4.86 -1.61 4.77
C GLU A 121 4.23 -2.24 3.51
N GLY A 122 3.46 -3.30 3.65
CA GLY A 122 2.68 -3.92 2.58
C GLY A 122 1.73 -2.92 1.92
N ILE A 123 0.92 -2.21 2.72
CA ILE A 123 0.01 -1.15 2.23
C ILE A 123 0.82 -0.06 1.55
N ARG A 124 1.86 0.44 2.21
CA ARG A 124 2.72 1.52 1.69
C ARG A 124 3.28 1.19 0.31
N LEU A 125 3.89 0.02 0.17
CA LEU A 125 4.49 -0.41 -1.09
C LEU A 125 3.44 -0.81 -2.14
N PHE A 126 2.28 -1.31 -1.71
CA PHE A 126 1.17 -1.63 -2.61
C PHE A 126 0.61 -0.35 -3.27
N LEU A 127 0.42 0.72 -2.51
CA LEU A 127 -0.01 2.03 -3.05
C LEU A 127 1.01 2.61 -4.03
N LEU A 128 2.31 2.49 -3.72
CA LEU A 128 3.38 2.89 -4.62
C LEU A 128 3.32 2.12 -5.96
N TRP A 129 3.03 0.81 -5.90
CA TRP A 129 2.86 -0.02 -7.10
C TRP A 129 1.62 0.35 -7.91
N LEU A 130 0.47 0.57 -7.25
CA LEU A 130 -0.75 1.06 -7.90
C LEU A 130 -0.56 2.41 -8.58
N GLN A 131 0.24 3.30 -8.01
CA GLN A 131 0.57 4.60 -8.60
C GLN A 131 1.41 4.48 -9.87
N ALA A 132 2.28 3.47 -9.95
CA ALA A 132 3.03 3.15 -11.16
C ALA A 132 2.15 2.45 -12.20
N LEU A 133 1.23 1.57 -11.79
CA LEU A 133 0.32 0.85 -12.70
C LEU A 133 -0.78 1.75 -13.27
N GLN A 134 -1.40 2.60 -12.45
CA GLN A 134 -2.52 3.45 -12.81
C GLN A 134 -3.63 2.68 -13.57
N THR A 135 -3.91 3.09 -14.80
CA THR A 135 -4.93 2.49 -15.67
C THR A 135 -4.59 1.06 -16.13
N ASN A 136 -3.36 0.58 -15.91
CA ASN A 136 -2.96 -0.80 -16.22
C ASN A 136 -3.21 -1.80 -15.07
N CYS A 137 -3.84 -1.37 -13.98
CA CYS A 137 -4.31 -2.30 -12.94
C CYS A 137 -5.33 -3.30 -13.49
N ALA A 138 -5.24 -4.56 -13.05
CA ALA A 138 -6.33 -5.50 -13.23
C ALA A 138 -7.32 -5.40 -12.07
N GLU A 139 -8.48 -6.05 -12.24
CA GLU A 139 -9.57 -6.05 -11.25
C GLU A 139 -9.07 -6.49 -9.86
N GLU A 140 -8.23 -7.52 -9.79
CA GLU A 140 -7.68 -8.03 -8.51
C GLU A 140 -6.99 -6.92 -7.70
N GLN A 141 -6.19 -6.05 -8.32
CA GLN A 141 -5.50 -4.97 -7.62
C GLN A 141 -6.47 -3.89 -7.14
N LEU A 142 -7.54 -3.63 -7.89
CA LEU A 142 -8.59 -2.70 -7.47
C LEU A 142 -9.40 -3.26 -6.30
N LEU A 143 -9.69 -4.56 -6.30
CA LEU A 143 -10.37 -5.26 -5.21
C LEU A 143 -9.49 -5.31 -3.95
N ILE A 144 -8.19 -5.62 -4.09
CA ILE A 144 -7.25 -5.58 -2.96
C ILE A 144 -7.22 -4.17 -2.37
N PHE A 145 -7.15 -3.11 -3.20
CA PHE A 145 -7.21 -1.73 -2.73
C PHE A 145 -8.46 -1.46 -1.90
N ALA A 146 -9.62 -1.92 -2.36
CA ALA A 146 -10.89 -1.72 -1.67
C ALA A 146 -10.99 -2.49 -0.35
N CYS A 147 -10.17 -3.54 -0.15
CA CYS A 147 -10.13 -4.35 1.06
C CYS A 147 -8.98 -4.03 2.03
N LEU A 148 -8.17 -2.98 1.80
CA LEU A 148 -7.01 -2.67 2.65
C LEU A 148 -7.39 -2.26 4.08
N VAL A 149 -8.52 -1.55 4.24
CA VAL A 149 -9.03 -1.12 5.54
C VAL A 149 -10.07 -2.13 6.04
N PRO A 150 -9.82 -2.83 7.16
CA PRO A 150 -10.78 -3.76 7.74
C PRO A 150 -12.01 -3.01 8.28
N GLY A 151 -13.12 -3.71 8.47
CA GLY A 151 -14.37 -3.15 9.02
C GLY A 151 -15.31 -2.50 8.00
N PHE A 152 -14.82 -2.20 6.78
CA PHE A 152 -15.68 -1.82 5.66
C PHE A 152 -16.38 -3.04 5.05
N PRO A 153 -17.54 -2.88 4.39
CA PRO A 153 -18.27 -3.98 3.78
C PRO A 153 -17.45 -4.71 2.70
N ALA A 154 -17.70 -6.00 2.53
CA ALA A 154 -17.07 -6.79 1.48
C ALA A 154 -17.40 -6.23 0.09
N VAL A 155 -16.41 -6.25 -0.81
CA VAL A 155 -16.54 -5.66 -2.15
C VAL A 155 -17.05 -6.72 -3.10
N VAL A 156 -18.09 -6.43 -3.85
CA VAL A 156 -18.68 -7.41 -4.78
C VAL A 156 -17.84 -7.46 -6.06
N SER A 157 -17.35 -8.65 -6.39
CA SER A 157 -16.74 -8.98 -7.68
C SER A 157 -17.66 -9.85 -8.53
N SER A 158 -17.27 -10.13 -9.77
CA SER A 158 -17.94 -11.13 -10.63
C SER A 158 -18.01 -12.53 -10.00
N LYS A 159 -17.13 -12.85 -9.05
CA LYS A 159 -17.06 -14.14 -8.33
C LYS A 159 -17.75 -14.10 -6.96
N GLY A 160 -18.43 -12.99 -6.63
CA GLY A 160 -19.09 -12.78 -5.34
C GLY A 160 -18.33 -11.82 -4.42
N PRO A 161 -18.74 -11.71 -3.14
CA PRO A 161 -18.13 -10.83 -2.16
C PRO A 161 -16.67 -11.20 -1.88
N CYS A 162 -15.80 -10.19 -1.90
CA CYS A 162 -14.37 -10.34 -1.65
C CYS A 162 -13.97 -9.63 -0.35
N THR A 163 -13.16 -10.31 0.45
CA THR A 163 -12.36 -9.75 1.54
C THR A 163 -10.88 -9.84 1.20
N LEU A 164 -10.03 -9.13 1.95
CA LEU A 164 -8.59 -9.19 1.75
C LEU A 164 -8.06 -10.63 1.87
N ASP A 165 -8.56 -11.41 2.83
CA ASP A 165 -8.18 -12.81 3.01
C ASP A 165 -8.54 -13.67 1.81
N THR A 166 -9.75 -13.53 1.26
CA THR A 166 -10.17 -14.31 0.08
C THR A 166 -9.40 -13.93 -1.19
N LEU A 167 -8.85 -12.71 -1.26
CA LEU A 167 -8.04 -12.25 -2.40
C LEU A 167 -6.57 -12.70 -2.27
N ILE A 168 -6.06 -12.79 -1.03
CA ILE A 168 -4.71 -13.26 -0.75
C ILE A 168 -4.63 -14.78 -0.84
N SER A 169 -5.58 -15.45 -0.19
CA SER A 169 -5.68 -16.90 -0.07
C SER A 169 -7.08 -17.33 -0.51
N PRO A 170 -7.34 -17.40 -1.83
CA PRO A 170 -8.64 -17.82 -2.34
C PRO A 170 -8.96 -19.24 -1.86
N PRO A 171 -10.19 -19.50 -1.39
CA PRO A 171 -10.57 -20.83 -0.92
C PRO A 171 -10.35 -21.85 -2.05
N SER A 172 -9.60 -22.90 -1.77
CA SER A 172 -9.29 -23.96 -2.72
C SER A 172 -10.58 -24.69 -3.11
N SER A 173 -11.10 -24.42 -4.30
CA SER A 173 -12.26 -25.13 -4.81
C SER A 173 -11.85 -26.52 -5.35
N LEU A 174 -11.91 -27.56 -4.48
CA LEU A 174 -12.17 -29.01 -4.72
C LEU A 174 -11.46 -29.77 -5.88
N PRO A 175 -11.43 -31.12 -5.85
CA PRO A 175 -10.28 -31.93 -6.22
C PRO A 175 -10.19 -32.04 -7.74
N ASN A 176 -9.12 -31.49 -8.31
CA ASN A 176 -8.59 -31.93 -9.59
C ASN A 176 -7.15 -31.50 -9.58
N GLY A 177 -6.24 -32.39 -9.98
CA GLY A 177 -4.78 -32.27 -9.92
C GLY A 177 -4.19 -31.15 -10.78
N LYS A 178 -4.76 -29.96 -10.71
CA LYS A 178 -4.20 -28.71 -11.21
C LYS A 178 -3.12 -28.28 -10.23
N ILE A 179 -1.97 -27.90 -10.76
CA ILE A 179 -0.90 -27.27 -10.00
C ILE A 179 -1.48 -25.95 -9.46
N TYR A 180 -1.66 -25.87 -8.14
CA TYR A 180 -2.07 -24.64 -7.48
C TYR A 180 -0.84 -23.77 -7.22
N PRO A 181 -0.96 -22.44 -7.35
CA PRO A 181 0.09 -21.55 -6.87
C PRO A 181 0.32 -21.78 -5.37
N GLU A 182 1.58 -21.72 -4.94
CA GLU A 182 1.97 -21.92 -3.53
C GLU A 182 1.14 -21.03 -2.59
N ASP A 183 0.62 -21.62 -1.52
CA ASP A 183 -0.20 -20.92 -0.54
C ASP A 183 0.58 -19.74 0.07
N ILE A 184 -0.09 -18.59 0.16
CA ILE A 184 0.52 -17.39 0.72
C ILE A 184 0.46 -17.47 2.24
N THR A 185 1.62 -17.68 2.86
CA THR A 185 1.79 -17.66 4.31
C THR A 185 2.30 -16.30 4.81
N PRO A 186 2.03 -15.91 6.07
CA PRO A 186 2.61 -14.70 6.65
C PRO A 186 4.14 -14.81 6.72
N LEU A 187 4.83 -13.70 6.40
CA LEU A 187 6.29 -13.58 6.49
C LEU A 187 6.76 -13.50 7.95
N LEU A 188 6.06 -12.71 8.75
CA LEU A 188 6.35 -12.51 10.18
C LEU A 188 5.02 -12.49 10.92
N PRO A 189 4.63 -13.60 11.57
CA PRO A 189 3.40 -13.65 12.35
C PRO A 189 3.36 -12.57 13.44
N HIS A 190 2.17 -12.03 13.71
CA HIS A 190 1.95 -11.11 14.84
C HIS A 190 2.30 -11.79 16.18
N ALA A 191 2.75 -10.99 17.15
CA ALA A 191 3.00 -11.51 18.50
C ALA A 191 1.67 -11.88 19.18
N ILE A 192 1.70 -12.86 20.09
CA ILE A 192 0.53 -13.23 20.88
C ILE A 192 0.19 -12.03 21.79
N GLY A 193 -1.00 -11.44 21.62
CA GLY A 193 -1.50 -10.32 22.43
C GLY A 193 -1.46 -8.94 21.75
N GLU A 194 -0.95 -8.80 20.52
CA GLU A 194 -0.98 -7.54 19.77
C GLU A 194 -2.43 -7.22 19.34
N LYS A 195 -3.16 -6.42 20.13
CA LYS A 195 -4.51 -5.96 19.79
C LYS A 195 -4.48 -4.49 19.38
N ILE A 196 -5.03 -4.19 18.21
CA ILE A 196 -5.37 -2.82 17.82
C ILE A 196 -6.77 -2.54 18.33
N GLU A 197 -6.92 -1.45 19.08
CA GLU A 197 -8.20 -1.01 19.64
C GLU A 197 -9.22 -0.68 18.54
N ASP A 198 -8.84 0.15 17.57
CA ASP A 198 -9.64 0.43 16.37
C ASP A 198 -8.82 0.16 15.08
N PRO A 199 -8.86 -1.08 14.56
CA PRO A 199 -8.14 -1.41 13.33
C PRO A 199 -8.69 -0.65 12.12
N THR A 200 -9.97 -0.25 12.10
CA THR A 200 -10.56 0.47 10.98
C THR A 200 -9.93 1.85 10.86
N CYS A 201 -9.93 2.64 11.94
CA CYS A 201 -9.32 3.97 11.92
C CYS A 201 -7.80 3.90 11.72
N TYR A 202 -7.13 2.94 12.35
CA TYR A 202 -5.68 2.77 12.20
C TYR A 202 -5.28 2.55 10.73
N PHE A 203 -5.87 1.56 10.07
CA PHE A 203 -5.53 1.27 8.67
C PHE A 203 -6.03 2.34 7.71
N LEU A 204 -7.14 3.04 8.03
CA LEU A 204 -7.59 4.20 7.27
C LEU A 204 -6.55 5.33 7.32
N GLN A 205 -5.97 5.63 8.48
CA GLN A 205 -4.90 6.62 8.61
C GLN A 205 -3.67 6.23 7.79
N ILE A 206 -3.27 4.96 7.83
CA ILE A 206 -2.15 4.43 7.05
C ILE A 206 -2.41 4.59 5.55
N LEU A 207 -3.60 4.22 5.07
CA LEU A 207 -4.02 4.38 3.68
C LEU A 207 -3.94 5.85 3.25
N LEU A 208 -4.61 6.75 3.97
CA LEU A 208 -4.67 8.18 3.67
C LEU A 208 -3.27 8.83 3.67
N LYS A 209 -2.44 8.51 4.68
CA LYS A 209 -1.06 8.97 4.79
C LYS A 209 -0.24 8.57 3.56
N TYR A 210 -0.25 7.28 3.20
CA TYR A 210 0.62 6.77 2.14
C TYR A 210 0.08 7.03 0.73
N MET A 211 -1.22 7.27 0.54
CA MET A 211 -1.75 7.77 -0.73
C MET A 211 -1.07 9.08 -1.15
N VAL A 212 -0.77 9.96 -0.19
CA VAL A 212 -0.08 11.24 -0.44
C VAL A 212 1.42 11.04 -0.52
N ILE A 213 2.03 10.46 0.53
CA ILE A 213 3.50 10.36 0.64
C ILE A 213 4.11 9.54 -0.50
N GLN A 214 3.45 8.46 -0.94
CA GLN A 214 4.01 7.65 -2.02
C GLN A 214 3.89 8.32 -3.38
N ALA A 215 2.89 9.19 -3.57
CA ALA A 215 2.67 9.87 -4.86
C ALA A 215 3.87 10.72 -5.28
N THR A 216 4.56 11.31 -4.31
CA THR A 216 5.72 12.18 -4.54
C THR A 216 7.03 11.39 -4.68
N LYS A 217 7.02 10.08 -4.42
CA LYS A 217 8.23 9.25 -4.42
C LYS A 217 8.49 8.51 -5.73
N VAL A 218 7.49 8.40 -6.61
CA VAL A 218 7.66 7.73 -7.91
C VAL A 218 8.43 8.64 -8.86
N GLU A 219 9.59 8.21 -9.33
CA GLU A 219 10.42 8.99 -10.24
C GLU A 219 10.03 8.73 -11.69
N TRP A 220 9.02 9.42 -12.18
CA TRP A 220 8.63 9.37 -13.60
C TRP A 220 9.61 10.15 -14.49
N LYS A 221 9.82 9.69 -15.72
CA LYS A 221 10.49 10.48 -16.78
C LYS A 221 9.68 11.73 -17.10
N ASN A 222 8.36 11.60 -17.25
CA ASN A 222 7.45 12.73 -17.40
C ASN A 222 6.91 13.18 -16.04
N LYS A 223 7.24 14.40 -15.62
CA LYS A 223 6.80 14.98 -14.34
C LYS A 223 5.27 15.14 -14.23
N GLU A 224 4.54 15.23 -15.34
CA GLU A 224 3.08 15.31 -15.32
C GLU A 224 2.41 14.05 -14.72
N ASN A 225 3.07 12.89 -14.85
CA ASN A 225 2.59 11.61 -14.31
C ASN A 225 2.60 11.54 -12.77
N LEU A 226 3.31 12.45 -12.09
CA LEU A 226 3.26 12.56 -10.63
C LEU A 226 1.84 12.89 -10.15
N ASN A 227 1.21 13.86 -10.81
CA ASN A 227 -0.14 14.30 -10.45
C ASN A 227 -1.20 13.23 -10.80
N THR A 228 -0.95 12.40 -11.82
CA THR A 228 -1.90 11.35 -12.20
C THR A 228 -1.94 10.22 -11.17
N GLY A 229 -0.80 9.86 -10.57
CA GLY A 229 -0.73 8.82 -9.55
C GLY A 229 -1.59 9.11 -8.30
N PHE A 230 -1.48 10.30 -7.72
CA PHE A 230 -2.33 10.69 -6.59
C PHE A 230 -3.81 10.77 -6.99
N LYS A 231 -4.12 11.42 -8.12
CA LYS A 231 -5.50 11.51 -8.62
C LYS A 231 -6.13 10.14 -8.81
N PHE A 232 -5.37 9.17 -9.32
CA PHE A 232 -5.80 7.79 -9.49
C PHE A 232 -6.13 7.13 -8.15
N LEU A 233 -5.21 7.14 -7.17
CA LEU A 233 -5.49 6.58 -5.84
C LEU A 233 -6.68 7.27 -5.16
N PHE A 234 -6.78 8.60 -5.26
CA PHE A 234 -7.88 9.34 -4.67
C PHE A 234 -9.21 9.03 -5.35
N ALA A 235 -9.22 8.78 -6.66
CA ALA A 235 -10.41 8.30 -7.37
C ALA A 235 -10.86 6.92 -6.87
N LEU A 236 -9.92 6.00 -6.59
CA LEU A 236 -10.22 4.71 -5.97
C LEU A 236 -10.76 4.88 -4.55
N PHE A 237 -10.15 5.73 -3.73
CA PHE A 237 -10.64 6.03 -2.38
C PHE A 237 -12.06 6.60 -2.41
N ARG A 238 -12.32 7.56 -3.30
CA ARG A 238 -13.64 8.13 -3.53
C ARG A 238 -14.66 7.09 -3.96
N LYS A 239 -14.24 6.08 -4.74
CA LYS A 239 -15.11 5.01 -5.21
C LYS A 239 -15.44 4.00 -4.11
N TYR A 240 -14.44 3.57 -3.35
CA TYR A 240 -14.57 2.41 -2.45
C TYR A 240 -14.78 2.75 -0.98
N TYR A 241 -14.26 3.87 -0.48
CA TYR A 241 -14.34 4.21 0.95
C TYR A 241 -15.31 5.36 1.23
N LEU A 242 -15.29 6.40 0.40
CA LEU A 242 -16.07 7.61 0.64
C LEU A 242 -17.58 7.39 0.75
N PRO A 243 -18.24 6.50 -0.05
CA PRO A 243 -19.66 6.24 0.09
C PRO A 243 -20.05 5.62 1.44
N HIS A 244 -19.14 4.88 2.07
CA HIS A 244 -19.36 4.28 3.39
C HIS A 244 -19.09 5.29 4.52
N LEU A 245 -18.11 6.16 4.34
CA LEU A 245 -17.83 7.26 5.28
C LEU A 245 -18.95 8.30 5.26
N PHE A 246 -19.45 8.68 4.08
CA PHE A 246 -20.48 9.72 3.92
C PHE A 246 -21.62 9.21 3.04
N PRO A 247 -22.50 8.32 3.55
CA PRO A 247 -23.59 7.74 2.78
C PRO A 247 -24.59 8.79 2.27
N SER A 248 -24.75 9.89 3.01
CA SER A 248 -25.61 11.02 2.65
C SER A 248 -24.95 12.02 1.69
N PHE A 249 -23.74 11.76 1.19
CA PHE A 249 -23.04 12.67 0.29
C PHE A 249 -23.75 12.69 -1.07
N ILE A 250 -24.36 13.84 -1.41
CA ILE A 250 -25.12 14.02 -2.63
C ILE A 250 -24.15 14.01 -3.82
N LYS A 251 -24.23 12.97 -4.66
CA LYS A 251 -23.37 12.82 -5.86
C LYS A 251 -23.70 13.81 -6.99
N LEU A 252 -24.83 14.50 -6.89
CA LEU A 252 -25.38 15.40 -7.92
C LEU A 252 -25.06 16.88 -7.69
N THR A 253 -24.60 17.25 -6.49
CA THR A 253 -24.26 18.63 -6.16
C THR A 253 -22.83 18.93 -6.59
N ASN A 254 -22.63 19.93 -7.43
CA ASN A 254 -21.29 20.48 -7.71
C ASN A 254 -21.31 22.01 -7.57
N LEU A 255 -20.13 22.63 -7.54
CA LEU A 255 -19.96 24.07 -7.33
C LEU A 255 -20.73 24.94 -8.36
N TYR A 256 -21.00 24.40 -9.54
CA TYR A 256 -21.68 25.07 -10.65
C TYR A 256 -23.16 24.66 -10.80
N ASN A 257 -23.59 23.61 -10.11
CA ASN A 257 -24.97 23.15 -10.06
C ASN A 257 -25.30 22.72 -8.62
N PRO A 258 -25.42 23.68 -7.70
CA PRO A 258 -25.81 23.39 -6.33
C PRO A 258 -27.27 22.91 -6.32
N VAL A 259 -27.55 21.88 -5.52
CA VAL A 259 -28.91 21.50 -5.18
C VAL A 259 -29.45 22.61 -4.30
N LEU A 260 -30.24 23.50 -4.91
CA LEU A 260 -30.88 24.65 -4.25
C LEU A 260 -32.09 24.25 -3.39
N GLY A 261 -32.48 22.96 -3.42
CA GLY A 261 -33.52 22.43 -2.53
C GLY A 261 -33.05 22.44 -1.09
N PHE A 262 -33.96 22.77 -0.17
CA PHE A 262 -33.69 22.69 1.27
C PHE A 262 -33.17 21.29 1.61
N PRO A 263 -32.04 21.15 2.34
CA PRO A 263 -31.65 19.88 2.89
C PRO A 263 -32.83 19.35 3.71
N GLY A 264 -33.31 18.14 3.40
CA GLY A 264 -34.35 17.51 4.21
C GLY A 264 -33.93 17.51 5.68
N LEU A 265 -34.89 17.56 6.60
CA LEU A 265 -34.65 17.48 8.05
C LEU A 265 -33.57 16.42 8.33
N CYS A 266 -32.44 16.86 8.90
CA CYS A 266 -31.37 15.96 9.29
C CYS A 266 -32.01 14.87 10.17
N PRO A 267 -31.87 13.56 9.86
CA PRO A 267 -32.47 12.51 10.66
C PRO A 267 -32.05 12.71 12.12
N LYS A 268 -33.02 12.81 13.04
CA LYS A 268 -32.72 12.99 14.46
C LYS A 268 -31.75 11.88 14.88
N SER A 269 -30.64 12.26 15.52
CA SER A 269 -29.66 11.31 16.01
C SER A 269 -30.32 10.35 16.99
N VAL A 270 -30.47 9.09 16.59
CA VAL A 270 -31.01 8.04 17.47
C VAL A 270 -29.89 7.66 18.44
N TYR A 271 -29.92 8.27 19.62
CA TYR A 271 -29.07 7.86 20.74
C TYR A 271 -29.56 6.51 21.25
N VAL A 272 -28.68 5.52 21.25
CA VAL A 272 -28.97 4.23 21.88
C VAL A 272 -28.15 4.16 23.16
N SER A 273 -28.85 3.93 24.27
CA SER A 273 -28.22 3.63 25.55
C SER A 273 -27.71 2.20 25.52
N THR A 274 -26.41 2.01 25.72
CA THR A 274 -25.82 0.70 26.01
C THR A 274 -25.43 0.68 27.48
N ASN A 275 -26.07 -0.20 28.25
CA ASN A 275 -25.75 -0.41 29.66
C ASN A 275 -24.55 -1.38 29.74
N TYR A 276 -23.46 -0.91 30.33
CA TYR A 276 -22.38 -1.75 30.84
C TYR A 276 -22.32 -1.56 32.35
N ASP A 277 -21.80 -2.54 33.10
CA ASP A 277 -21.68 -2.58 34.58
C ASP A 277 -20.70 -1.53 35.15
N GLY A 278 -20.93 -0.26 34.82
CA GLY A 278 -20.13 0.90 35.17
C GLY A 278 -20.68 2.24 34.66
N GLY A 279 -21.82 2.27 33.97
CA GLY A 279 -22.52 3.50 33.57
C GLY A 279 -23.19 3.44 32.20
N ASN A 280 -24.15 4.31 31.94
CA ASN A 280 -24.84 4.42 30.65
C ASN A 280 -23.99 5.22 29.66
N VAL A 281 -23.56 4.58 28.57
CA VAL A 281 -22.92 5.27 27.44
C VAL A 281 -23.98 5.52 26.36
N TYR A 282 -24.20 6.80 26.04
CA TYR A 282 -25.05 7.20 24.93
C TYR A 282 -24.24 7.22 23.64
N SER A 283 -24.56 6.33 22.70
CA SER A 283 -23.91 6.29 21.38
C SER A 283 -24.93 6.57 20.29
N THR A 284 -24.62 7.51 19.40
CA THR A 284 -25.34 7.62 18.13
C THR A 284 -24.92 6.44 17.27
N LYS A 285 -25.84 5.56 16.85
CA LYS A 285 -25.56 4.40 15.96
C LYS A 285 -25.17 4.81 14.54
N ILE A 286 -24.31 5.82 14.37
CA ILE A 286 -23.80 6.29 13.09
C ILE A 286 -22.59 5.43 12.73
N PRO A 287 -22.68 4.56 11.71
CA PRO A 287 -21.54 3.73 11.33
C PRO A 287 -20.36 4.60 10.89
N TYR A 288 -19.15 4.17 11.27
CA TYR A 288 -17.88 4.77 10.88
C TYR A 288 -17.66 6.20 11.36
N LEU A 289 -18.28 6.65 12.47
CA LEU A 289 -18.12 8.02 12.97
C LEU A 289 -16.64 8.40 13.19
N ASP A 290 -15.87 7.56 13.87
CA ASP A 290 -14.44 7.81 14.13
C ASP A 290 -13.62 7.82 12.83
N ALA A 291 -13.98 6.97 11.88
CA ALA A 291 -13.35 6.93 10.57
C ALA A 291 -13.67 8.19 9.74
N ARG A 292 -14.87 8.77 9.88
CA ARG A 292 -15.23 10.07 9.29
C ARG A 292 -14.39 11.19 9.91
N VAL A 293 -14.28 11.23 11.24
CA VAL A 293 -13.45 12.21 11.96
C VAL A 293 -12.00 12.09 11.50
N THR A 294 -11.49 10.87 11.37
CA THR A 294 -10.16 10.57 10.84
C THR A 294 -9.97 11.15 9.43
N PHE A 295 -10.90 10.91 8.52
CA PHE A 295 -10.84 11.46 7.17
C PHE A 295 -10.90 12.99 7.14
N ILE A 296 -11.78 13.61 7.93
CA ILE A 296 -11.91 15.07 8.01
C ILE A 296 -10.62 15.70 8.54
N LYS A 297 -10.04 15.16 9.62
CA LYS A 297 -8.75 15.60 10.16
C LYS A 297 -7.64 15.52 9.11
N TRP A 298 -7.57 14.39 8.40
CA TRP A 298 -6.60 14.22 7.31
C TRP A 298 -6.82 15.25 6.19
N LEU A 299 -8.06 15.49 5.78
CA LEU A 299 -8.38 16.44 4.71
C LEU A 299 -7.98 17.87 5.10
N ILE A 300 -8.27 18.28 6.34
CA ILE A 300 -7.85 19.58 6.88
C ILE A 300 -6.33 19.69 6.84
N ASN A 301 -5.61 18.71 7.38
CA ASN A 301 -4.14 18.72 7.40
C ASN A 301 -3.54 18.76 5.98
N PHE A 302 -4.07 17.96 5.06
CA PHE A 302 -3.63 17.92 3.67
C PHE A 302 -3.71 19.29 2.99
N PHE A 303 -4.81 20.04 3.21
CA PHE A 303 -4.95 21.38 2.64
C PHE A 303 -4.15 22.45 3.39
N LEU A 304 -4.00 22.33 4.71
CA LEU A 304 -3.19 23.25 5.51
C LEU A 304 -1.70 23.13 5.16
N GLU A 305 -1.14 21.92 5.14
CA GLU A 305 0.25 21.67 4.75
C GLU A 305 0.55 22.19 3.35
N LYS A 306 -0.38 21.99 2.40
CA LYS A 306 -0.23 22.52 1.05
C LYS A 306 -0.20 24.05 1.02
N LYS A 307 -1.07 24.72 1.80
CA LYS A 307 -1.10 26.18 1.90
C LYS A 307 0.21 26.73 2.48
N TYR A 308 0.76 26.11 3.52
CA TYR A 308 2.04 26.53 4.12
C TYR A 308 3.22 26.37 3.14
N LEU A 309 3.26 25.29 2.35
CA LEU A 309 4.31 25.08 1.34
C LEU A 309 4.24 26.12 0.20
N THR A 310 3.04 26.49 -0.27
CA THR A 310 2.89 27.55 -1.29
C THR A 310 3.18 28.96 -0.75
N ALA A 311 2.87 29.24 0.52
CA ALA A 311 3.17 30.52 1.15
C ALA A 311 4.67 30.70 1.43
N ALA A 312 5.39 29.62 1.77
CA ALA A 312 6.84 29.67 1.99
C ALA A 312 7.67 29.79 0.69
N GLN A 313 7.07 29.53 -0.49
CA GLN A 313 7.69 29.71 -1.80
C GLN A 313 7.47 31.11 -2.40
N THR A 314 6.73 31.98 -1.69
CA THR A 314 6.41 33.36 -2.12
C THR A 314 7.12 34.44 -1.30
N PHE A 315 8.15 34.07 -0.52
CA PHE A 315 9.05 34.99 0.17
C PHE A 315 10.50 34.72 -0.24
#